data_AF-A0A7S2KLZ8-F1
#
_entry.id   AF-A0A7S2KLZ8-F1
#
_cell.length_a   1.000
_cell.length_b   1.000
_cell.length_c   1.000
_cell.angle_alpha   90.00
_cell.angle_beta   90.00
_cell.angle_gamma   90.00
#
_symmetry.space_group_name_H-M   'P 1'
#
loop_
_entity.id
_entity.type
_entity.pdbx_description
1 polymer ?
#
loop_
_entity_poly.entity_id
_entity_poly.type
_entity_poly.pdbx_seq_one_letter_code
_entity_poly.pdbx_strand_id
1 'polypeptide(L)'
;DWGGQQANRAGRGGYKPGHQAAQGKKTRGSANSAGSGSTPTSGKAYSAASDEQTEQKDVKSRTRDEIHKGISIVVGENATLVRADFDGYVLQYLHAIHGIGGMETVNSALVMVHESTVSKTRSQISNWPAYLATLLKKYHGDARAARTSGRGAADGGGEAP
;
A
#
# COMPACT_ATOMS: atom_id res chain seq x y z
N ASP A 1 32.13 12.17 -43.98
CA ASP A 1 33.51 11.74 -43.74
C ASP A 1 34.21 12.78 -42.86
N TRP A 2 34.26 12.50 -41.55
CA TRP A 2 34.95 13.15 -40.44
C TRP A 2 34.86 12.07 -39.33
N GLY A 3 35.86 11.29 -38.96
CA GLY A 3 37.26 11.61 -38.81
C GLY A 3 37.61 11.54 -37.33
N GLY A 4 37.90 10.33 -36.83
CA GLY A 4 38.92 10.13 -35.79
C GLY A 4 38.52 10.13 -34.30
N GLN A 5 38.72 8.95 -33.68
CA GLN A 5 39.66 8.73 -32.57
C GLN A 5 39.42 9.47 -31.23
N GLN A 6 39.06 8.73 -30.16
CA GLN A 6 40.03 8.03 -29.29
C GLN A 6 39.34 7.42 -28.04
N ALA A 7 39.66 6.15 -27.78
CA ALA A 7 39.45 5.47 -26.52
C ALA A 7 40.37 6.04 -25.43
N ASN A 8 39.93 5.99 -24.16
CA ASN A 8 40.74 5.63 -22.97
C ASN A 8 40.05 6.10 -21.68
N ARG A 9 39.58 5.16 -20.85
CA ARG A 9 40.17 4.90 -19.53
C ARG A 9 39.40 3.80 -18.80
N ALA A 10 40.08 2.66 -18.71
CA ALA A 10 39.86 1.68 -17.66
C ALA A 10 40.08 2.35 -16.28
N GLY A 11 39.08 2.26 -15.42
CA GLY A 11 39.17 2.60 -14.00
C GLY A 11 38.71 1.41 -13.18
N ARG A 12 39.60 0.43 -13.03
CA ARG A 12 39.48 -0.65 -12.04
C ARG A 12 39.53 -0.02 -10.64
N GLY A 13 38.42 -0.05 -9.92
CA GLY A 13 38.34 0.26 -8.49
C GLY A 13 37.70 -0.91 -7.76
N GLY A 14 38.53 -1.84 -7.30
CA GLY A 14 38.13 -2.94 -6.41
C GLY A 14 38.08 -2.51 -4.94
N TYR A 15 37.64 -3.47 -4.11
CA TYR A 15 37.67 -3.52 -2.63
C TYR A 15 36.47 -2.83 -1.93
N LYS A 16 35.70 -3.43 -0.99
CA LYS A 16 35.88 -4.63 -0.13
C LYS A 16 34.52 -5.26 0.25
N PRO A 17 34.37 -6.60 0.25
CA PRO A 17 33.37 -7.29 1.05
C PRO A 17 33.93 -7.50 2.47
N GLY A 18 33.23 -6.97 3.48
CA GLY A 18 33.63 -7.12 4.88
C GLY A 18 32.40 -7.35 5.76
N HIS A 19 32.55 -8.32 6.67
CA HIS A 19 31.62 -8.73 7.74
C HIS A 19 30.66 -9.87 7.41
N GLN A 20 31.26 -11.05 7.24
CA GLN A 20 30.74 -12.29 7.82
C GLN A 20 30.82 -12.25 9.36
N ALA A 21 29.99 -13.10 9.96
CA ALA A 21 30.06 -13.64 11.33
C ALA A 21 29.29 -12.88 12.43
N ALA A 22 28.04 -13.30 12.63
CA ALA A 22 27.52 -13.57 13.97
C ALA A 22 26.61 -14.80 13.91
N GLN A 23 27.19 -15.96 14.20
CA GLN A 23 26.49 -17.19 14.48
C GLN A 23 25.85 -17.08 15.87
N GLY A 24 24.54 -16.88 15.92
CA GLY A 24 23.74 -17.00 17.15
C GLY A 24 23.02 -18.34 17.21
N LYS A 25 23.61 -19.30 17.89
CA LYS A 25 23.06 -20.64 18.17
C LYS A 25 21.92 -20.56 19.21
N LYS A 26 20.86 -21.34 18.92
CA LYS A 26 20.07 -22.17 19.85
C LYS A 26 19.38 -21.49 21.05
N THR A 27 18.05 -21.53 21.04
CA THR A 27 17.28 -22.23 22.09
C THR A 27 16.08 -22.93 21.47
N ARG A 28 15.89 -24.19 21.88
CA ARG A 28 14.71 -25.01 21.61
C ARG A 28 13.62 -24.62 22.62
N GLY A 29 12.37 -24.62 22.15
CA GLY A 29 11.16 -25.03 22.86
C GLY A 29 10.88 -24.47 24.25
N SER A 30 9.74 -23.80 24.39
CA SER A 30 8.89 -24.08 25.56
C SER A 30 7.42 -23.84 25.23
N ALA A 31 6.61 -24.71 25.82
CA ALA A 31 5.22 -24.98 25.51
C ALA A 31 4.24 -23.95 26.08
N ASN A 32 2.99 -24.10 25.63
CA ASN A 32 1.73 -23.71 26.27
C ASN A 32 1.83 -23.28 27.74
N SER A 33 1.28 -22.10 28.02
CA SER A 33 0.64 -21.82 29.30
C SER A 33 -0.56 -20.91 29.07
N ALA A 34 -1.74 -21.52 29.11
CA ALA A 34 -2.95 -20.84 29.51
C ALA A 34 -2.73 -20.20 30.90
N GLY A 35 -3.15 -18.95 31.06
CA GLY A 35 -2.97 -18.19 32.29
C GLY A 35 -3.97 -17.05 32.36
N SER A 36 -5.21 -17.40 32.67
CA SER A 36 -6.20 -16.48 33.22
C SER A 36 -5.71 -15.98 34.59
N GLY A 37 -5.74 -14.67 34.83
CA GLY A 37 -5.26 -14.10 36.09
C GLY A 37 -5.29 -12.58 36.14
N SER A 38 -6.48 -12.03 36.34
CA SER A 38 -6.71 -10.64 36.74
C SER A 38 -6.05 -10.35 38.10
N THR A 39 -5.48 -9.16 38.26
CA THR A 39 -5.80 -8.26 39.40
C THR A 39 -5.21 -6.86 39.15
N PRO A 40 -5.89 -5.79 39.62
CA PRO A 40 -5.57 -4.40 39.33
C PRO A 40 -4.55 -3.86 40.35
N THR A 41 -3.62 -3.02 39.90
CA THR A 41 -2.77 -2.23 40.79
C THR A 41 -3.04 -0.75 40.62
N SER A 42 -3.18 -0.15 41.78
CA SER A 42 -3.73 1.14 42.11
C SER A 42 -2.84 2.30 41.69
N GLY A 43 -3.48 3.40 41.32
CA GLY A 43 -3.06 4.74 41.74
C GLY A 43 -1.72 5.24 41.22
N LYS A 44 -1.73 5.82 40.01
CA LYS A 44 -0.79 6.88 39.69
C LYS A 44 -1.55 8.04 39.09
N ALA A 45 -1.73 9.09 39.88
CA ALA A 45 -2.23 10.37 39.43
C ALA A 45 -1.34 10.86 38.28
N TYR A 46 -1.91 10.89 37.07
CA TYR A 46 -1.33 11.61 35.94
C TYR A 46 -2.29 12.74 35.59
N SER A 47 -1.67 13.90 35.46
CA SER A 47 -2.23 15.20 35.17
C SER A 47 -3.25 15.16 34.04
N ALA A 48 -4.35 15.88 34.25
CA ALA A 48 -5.28 16.28 33.21
C ALA A 48 -4.55 17.16 32.19
N ALA A 49 -4.02 16.52 31.14
CA ALA A 49 -3.53 17.19 29.95
C ALA A 49 -3.75 16.27 28.73
N SER A 50 -4.61 16.76 27.83
CA SER A 50 -4.77 16.35 26.42
C SER A 50 -5.57 15.07 26.13
N ASP A 51 -6.89 15.23 26.18
CA ASP A 51 -7.93 14.30 25.71
C ASP A 51 -8.31 14.52 24.22
N GLU A 52 -7.34 14.85 23.34
CA GLU A 52 -7.64 15.16 21.93
C GLU A 52 -6.94 14.22 20.92
N GLN A 53 -6.30 13.16 21.41
CA GLN A 53 -5.46 12.27 20.58
C GLN A 53 -6.02 10.84 20.40
N THR A 54 -7.12 10.50 21.08
CA THR A 54 -7.81 9.21 20.94
C THR A 54 -8.69 9.16 19.69
N GLU A 55 -9.40 10.25 19.37
CA GLU A 55 -10.43 10.24 18.31
C GLU A 55 -9.88 10.01 16.90
N GLN A 56 -8.68 10.51 16.59
CA GLN A 56 -8.06 10.29 15.27
C GLN A 56 -7.59 8.84 15.05
N LYS A 57 -7.34 8.09 16.13
CA LYS A 57 -6.91 6.69 16.04
C LYS A 57 -8.09 5.78 15.66
N ASP A 58 -9.27 6.07 16.22
CA ASP A 58 -10.50 5.33 15.93
C ASP A 58 -10.94 5.49 14.46
N VAL A 59 -10.86 6.70 13.91
CA VAL A 59 -11.21 6.95 12.50
C VAL A 59 -10.26 6.22 11.54
N LYS A 60 -8.94 6.26 11.82
CA LYS A 60 -7.93 5.57 11.00
C LYS A 60 -8.08 4.05 11.05
N SER A 61 -8.50 3.49 12.19
CA SER A 61 -8.77 2.05 12.28
C SER A 61 -9.93 1.65 11.38
N ARG A 62 -11.04 2.39 11.43
CA ARG A 62 -12.24 2.08 10.62
C ARG A 62 -11.92 2.06 9.12
N THR A 63 -11.21 3.07 8.60
CA THR A 63 -10.82 3.08 7.18
C THR A 63 -9.96 1.88 6.81
N ARG A 64 -9.01 1.50 7.67
CA ARG A 64 -8.17 0.32 7.43
C ARG A 64 -9.00 -0.97 7.40
N ASP A 65 -9.93 -1.12 8.33
CA ASP A 65 -10.81 -2.29 8.41
C ASP A 65 -11.74 -2.39 7.19
N GLU A 66 -12.25 -1.26 6.68
CA GLU A 66 -13.05 -1.21 5.46
C GLU A 66 -12.25 -1.62 4.22
N ILE A 67 -11.02 -1.12 4.09
CA ILE A 67 -10.11 -1.51 2.99
C ILE A 67 -9.80 -3.01 3.07
N HIS A 68 -9.47 -3.54 4.25
CA HIS A 68 -9.21 -4.98 4.43
C HIS A 68 -10.44 -5.85 4.15
N LYS A 69 -11.64 -5.35 4.48
CA LYS A 69 -12.90 -6.03 4.12
C LYS A 69 -13.07 -6.08 2.60
N GLY A 70 -12.85 -4.97 1.91
CA GLY A 70 -12.89 -4.93 0.44
C GLY A 70 -11.90 -5.90 -0.21
N ILE A 71 -10.66 -5.92 0.28
CA ILE A 71 -9.63 -6.87 -0.19
C ILE A 71 -10.07 -8.33 0.04
N SER A 72 -10.67 -8.62 1.20
CA SER A 72 -11.12 -9.97 1.52
C SER A 72 -12.23 -10.45 0.59
N ILE A 73 -13.09 -9.55 0.13
CA ILE A 73 -14.13 -9.85 -0.86
C ILE A 73 -13.47 -10.20 -2.20
N VAL A 74 -12.60 -9.34 -2.72
CA VAL A 74 -11.91 -9.56 -4.01
C VAL A 74 -11.07 -10.84 -4.01
N VAL A 75 -10.37 -11.14 -2.91
CA VAL A 75 -9.61 -12.38 -2.77
C VAL A 75 -10.54 -13.60 -2.69
N GLY A 76 -11.75 -13.45 -2.13
CA GLY A 76 -12.76 -14.50 -2.13
C GLY A 76 -13.34 -14.78 -3.52
N GLU A 77 -13.44 -13.74 -4.36
CA GLU A 77 -13.96 -13.84 -5.73
C GLU A 77 -12.89 -14.25 -6.75
N ASN A 78 -11.61 -13.94 -6.50
CA ASN A 78 -10.51 -14.20 -7.41
C ASN A 78 -9.48 -15.17 -6.82
N ALA A 79 -9.51 -16.42 -7.27
CA ALA A 79 -8.60 -17.48 -6.80
C ALA A 79 -7.12 -17.24 -7.16
N THR A 80 -6.82 -16.34 -8.10
CA THR A 80 -5.43 -16.02 -8.48
C THR A 80 -4.76 -15.13 -7.44
N LEU A 81 -5.54 -14.26 -6.79
CA LEU A 81 -5.07 -13.32 -5.79
C LEU A 81 -5.11 -13.96 -4.40
N VAL A 82 -4.10 -13.64 -3.58
CA VAL A 82 -4.10 -13.99 -2.16
C VAL A 82 -3.87 -12.75 -1.31
N ARG A 83 -4.27 -12.80 -0.04
CA ARG A 83 -4.06 -11.70 0.90
C ARG A 83 -2.60 -11.23 0.99
N ALA A 84 -1.64 -12.15 0.83
CA ALA A 84 -0.22 -11.82 0.87
C ALA A 84 0.25 -10.94 -0.31
N ASP A 85 -0.51 -10.88 -1.41
CA ASP A 85 -0.20 -10.00 -2.54
C ASP A 85 -0.53 -8.53 -2.23
N PHE A 86 -1.40 -8.28 -1.24
CA PHE A 86 -1.77 -6.95 -0.75
C PHE A 86 -0.82 -6.54 0.38
N ASP A 87 0.39 -6.16 0.00
CA ASP A 87 1.41 -5.72 0.93
C ASP A 87 1.17 -4.28 1.45
N GLY A 88 2.06 -3.80 2.33
CA GLY A 88 1.98 -2.45 2.87
C GLY A 88 1.99 -1.35 1.79
N TYR A 89 2.67 -1.59 0.66
CA TYR A 89 2.75 -0.63 -0.43
C TYR A 89 1.45 -0.55 -1.23
N VAL A 90 0.84 -1.69 -1.56
CA VAL A 90 -0.50 -1.76 -2.18
C VAL A 90 -1.55 -1.11 -1.27
N LEU A 91 -1.51 -1.39 0.03
CA LEU A 91 -2.40 -0.76 1.01
C LEU A 91 -2.22 0.75 1.08
N GLN A 92 -0.99 1.25 0.98
CA GLN A 92 -0.72 2.69 0.96
C GLN A 92 -1.38 3.37 -0.25
N TYR A 93 -1.38 2.73 -1.43
CA TYR A 93 -2.12 3.24 -2.59
C TYR A 93 -3.63 3.23 -2.38
N LEU A 94 -4.19 2.15 -1.80
CA LEU A 94 -5.62 2.09 -1.49
C LEU A 94 -6.03 3.18 -0.49
N HIS A 95 -5.20 3.47 0.51
CA HIS A 95 -5.40 4.59 1.43
C HIS A 95 -5.36 5.95 0.71
N ALA A 96 -4.44 6.14 -0.24
CA ALA A 96 -4.38 7.36 -1.03
C ALA A 96 -5.65 7.53 -1.90
N ILE A 97 -6.11 6.46 -2.53
CA ILE A 97 -7.34 6.44 -3.33
C ILE A 97 -8.57 6.74 -2.45
N HIS A 98 -8.63 6.17 -1.25
CA HIS A 98 -9.66 6.48 -0.25
C HIS A 98 -9.65 7.97 0.11
N GLY A 99 -8.48 8.58 0.27
CA GLY A 99 -8.35 10.02 0.52
C GLY A 99 -8.88 10.91 -0.61
N ILE A 100 -8.95 10.39 -1.84
CA ILE A 100 -9.56 11.09 -2.97
C ILE A 100 -11.09 11.03 -2.82
N GLY A 101 -11.69 9.85 -2.96
CA GLY A 101 -13.15 9.73 -3.10
C GLY A 101 -13.77 8.65 -2.23
N GLY A 102 -13.19 8.41 -1.05
CA GLY A 102 -13.73 7.48 -0.05
C GLY A 102 -13.74 6.03 -0.51
N MET A 103 -14.59 5.24 0.16
CA MET A 103 -14.68 3.80 -0.06
C MET A 103 -15.24 3.44 -1.45
N GLU A 104 -16.08 4.28 -2.05
CA GLU A 104 -16.60 4.07 -3.41
C GLU A 104 -15.47 4.01 -4.43
N THR A 105 -14.52 4.95 -4.35
CA THR A 105 -13.39 5.01 -5.28
C THR A 105 -12.42 3.84 -5.05
N VAL A 106 -12.27 3.39 -3.80
CA VAL A 106 -11.52 2.17 -3.46
C VAL A 106 -12.19 0.94 -4.07
N ASN A 107 -13.51 0.85 -3.97
CA ASN A 107 -14.26 -0.27 -4.52
C ASN A 107 -14.10 -0.34 -6.06
N SER A 108 -14.24 0.79 -6.75
CA SER A 108 -13.98 0.87 -8.19
C SER A 108 -12.54 0.46 -8.55
N ALA A 109 -11.55 0.87 -7.75
CA ALA A 109 -10.15 0.43 -7.95
C ALA A 109 -10.00 -1.09 -7.77
N LEU A 110 -10.67 -1.67 -6.77
CA LEU A 110 -10.68 -3.10 -6.49
C LEU A 110 -11.39 -3.91 -7.59
N VAL A 111 -12.46 -3.40 -8.17
CA VAL A 111 -13.13 -3.99 -9.34
C VAL A 111 -12.18 -4.02 -10.54
N MET A 112 -11.51 -2.91 -10.85
CA MET A 112 -10.53 -2.86 -11.94
C MET A 112 -9.36 -3.82 -11.72
N VAL A 113 -8.91 -3.97 -10.47
CA VAL A 113 -7.93 -5.01 -10.11
C VAL A 113 -8.50 -6.41 -10.40
N HIS A 114 -9.71 -6.72 -9.93
CA HIS A 114 -10.35 -8.01 -10.17
C HIS A 114 -10.44 -8.36 -11.66
N GLU A 115 -10.93 -7.43 -12.48
CA GLU A 115 -11.05 -7.60 -13.94
C GLU A 115 -9.68 -7.79 -14.60
N SER A 116 -8.67 -7.05 -14.15
CA SER A 116 -7.29 -7.16 -14.67
C SER A 116 -6.60 -8.45 -14.28
N THR A 117 -7.03 -9.12 -13.20
CA THR A 117 -6.39 -10.32 -12.67
C THR A 117 -7.17 -11.59 -12.98
N VAL A 118 -8.47 -11.53 -13.28
CA VAL A 118 -9.28 -12.72 -13.63
C VAL A 118 -8.79 -13.40 -14.90
N SER A 119 -8.27 -12.62 -15.86
CA SER A 119 -7.67 -13.15 -17.10
C SER A 119 -6.22 -13.58 -16.95
N LYS A 120 -5.64 -13.49 -15.74
CA LYS A 120 -4.24 -13.81 -15.47
C LYS A 120 -4.11 -15.07 -14.63
N THR A 121 -3.08 -15.86 -14.90
CA THR A 121 -2.69 -16.99 -14.05
C THR A 121 -1.58 -16.59 -13.09
N ARG A 122 -1.52 -17.25 -11.92
CA ARG A 122 -0.52 -16.91 -10.88
C ARG A 122 0.92 -16.98 -11.39
N SER A 123 1.20 -17.87 -12.33
CA SER A 123 2.51 -18.08 -12.95
C SER A 123 2.91 -17.01 -13.97
N GLN A 124 1.96 -16.22 -14.49
CA GLN A 124 2.26 -15.16 -15.47
C GLN A 124 2.92 -13.94 -14.84
N ILE A 125 2.76 -13.76 -13.53
CA ILE A 125 3.26 -12.59 -12.81
C ILE A 125 4.19 -13.07 -11.71
N SER A 126 5.48 -12.73 -11.83
CA SER A 126 6.50 -13.11 -10.84
C SER A 126 6.37 -12.32 -9.54
N ASN A 127 5.86 -11.08 -9.61
CA ASN A 127 5.71 -10.19 -8.46
C ASN A 127 4.32 -9.54 -8.45
N TRP A 128 3.39 -10.20 -7.76
CA TRP A 128 2.00 -9.78 -7.62
C TRP A 128 1.84 -8.41 -6.93
N PRO A 129 2.46 -8.12 -5.77
CA PRO A 129 2.38 -6.80 -5.13
C PRO A 129 2.80 -5.65 -6.06
N ALA A 130 3.90 -5.82 -6.81
CA ALA A 130 4.36 -4.79 -7.74
C ALA A 130 3.37 -4.57 -8.89
N TYR A 131 2.80 -5.64 -9.45
CA TYR A 131 1.78 -5.54 -10.48
C TYR A 131 0.54 -4.80 -9.98
N LEU A 132 0.02 -5.17 -8.81
CA LEU A 132 -1.12 -4.50 -8.18
C LEU A 132 -0.85 -3.02 -7.94
N ALA A 133 0.33 -2.67 -7.42
CA ALA A 133 0.73 -1.28 -7.23
C ALA A 133 0.73 -0.49 -8.54
N THR A 134 1.14 -1.09 -9.67
CA THR A 134 1.09 -0.40 -10.98
C THR A 134 -0.33 -0.13 -11.46
N LEU A 135 -1.27 -1.06 -11.25
CA LEU A 135 -2.68 -0.86 -11.59
C LEU A 135 -3.29 0.26 -10.74
N LEU A 136 -3.08 0.19 -9.42
CA LEU A 136 -3.60 1.20 -8.50
C LEU A 136 -2.99 2.59 -8.74
N LYS A 137 -1.70 2.66 -9.09
CA LYS A 137 -1.04 3.93 -9.43
C LYS A 137 -1.64 4.56 -10.68
N LYS A 138 -1.92 3.76 -11.72
CA LYS A 138 -2.58 4.24 -12.96
C LYS A 138 -3.97 4.78 -12.64
N TYR A 139 -4.75 4.01 -11.90
CA TYR A 139 -6.10 4.40 -11.49
C TYR A 139 -6.11 5.66 -10.62
N HIS A 140 -5.20 5.76 -9.64
CA HIS A 140 -5.07 6.95 -8.80
C HIS A 140 -4.72 8.20 -9.62
N GLY A 141 -3.87 8.07 -10.65
CA GLY A 141 -3.58 9.14 -11.60
C GLY A 141 -4.81 9.59 -12.37
N ASP A 142 -5.58 8.63 -12.89
CA ASP A 142 -6.80 8.87 -13.66
C ASP A 142 -7.91 9.51 -12.81
N ALA A 143 -8.18 8.95 -11.62
CA ALA A 143 -9.16 9.48 -10.67
C ALA A 143 -8.84 10.92 -10.23
N ARG A 144 -7.55 11.26 -10.11
CA ARG A 144 -7.10 12.62 -9.81
C ARG A 144 -7.30 13.56 -11.00
N ALA A 145 -7.02 13.11 -12.22
CA ALA A 145 -7.20 13.88 -13.45
C ALA A 145 -8.69 14.13 -13.76
N ALA A 146 -9.57 13.16 -13.47
CA ALA A 146 -11.02 13.31 -13.61
C ALA A 146 -11.56 14.47 -12.75
N ARG A 147 -11.02 14.64 -11.53
CA ARG A 147 -11.42 15.72 -10.63
C ARG A 147 -10.97 17.11 -11.06
N THR A 148 -9.83 17.22 -11.71
CA THR A 148 -9.35 18.51 -12.24
C THR A 148 -10.10 18.90 -13.51
N SER A 149 -10.50 17.92 -14.30
CA SER A 149 -11.20 18.15 -15.57
C SER A 149 -12.69 18.51 -15.38
N GLY A 150 -13.33 18.06 -14.30
CA GLY A 150 -14.73 18.35 -13.99
C GLY A 150 -15.03 19.75 -13.43
N ARG A 151 -14.02 20.62 -13.22
CA ARG A 151 -14.19 21.95 -12.62
C ARG A 151 -13.78 23.13 -13.51
N GLY A 152 -13.38 22.86 -14.76
CA GLY A 152 -12.93 23.86 -15.73
C GLY A 152 -13.88 24.14 -16.91
N ALA A 153 -15.04 23.46 -17.00
CA ALA A 153 -16.00 23.64 -18.09
C ALA A 153 -17.20 24.52 -17.68
N ALA A 154 -16.92 25.60 -16.94
CA ALA A 154 -17.85 26.70 -16.71
C ALA A 154 -17.21 27.99 -17.26
N ASP A 155 -16.85 27.98 -18.54
CA ASP A 155 -16.35 29.16 -19.26
C ASP A 155 -17.20 29.34 -20.52
N GLY A 156 -17.95 30.45 -20.55
CA GLY A 156 -18.12 31.21 -21.79
C GLY A 156 -19.27 30.88 -22.74
N GLY A 157 -20.40 30.32 -22.30
CA GLY A 157 -21.62 30.24 -23.10
C GLY A 157 -22.42 31.55 -23.17
N GLY A 158 -21.76 32.67 -23.48
CA GLY A 158 -22.40 33.97 -23.69
C GLY A 158 -22.51 34.28 -25.17
N GLU A 159 -23.45 33.63 -25.87
CA GLU A 159 -23.87 34.03 -27.21
C GLU A 159 -25.20 34.76 -27.08
N ALA A 160 -25.16 36.09 -27.16
CA ALA A 160 -26.32 36.95 -27.22
C ALA A 160 -26.51 37.43 -28.68
N PRO A 161 -27.76 37.48 -29.19
CA PRO A 161 -28.08 37.85 -30.57
C PRO A 161 -27.91 39.34 -30.89
#